data_AF-A0A1T1D2S8-F1
#
_entry.id   AF-A0A1T1D2S8-F1
#
_cell.length_a   1.000
_cell.length_b   1.000
_cell.length_c   1.000
_cell.angle_alpha   90.00
_cell.angle_beta   90.00
_cell.angle_gamma   90.00
#
_symmetry.space_group_name_H-M   'P 1'
#
loop_
_entity.id
_entity.type
_entity.pdbx_description
1 polymer ?
#
loop_
_entity_poly.entity_id
_entity_poly.type
_entity_poly.pdbx_seq_one_letter_code
_entity_poly.pdbx_strand_id
1 'polypeptide(L)'
;MSCARLKDRTRMLRFVRLASGGLGLGQGFGRSAYVCRSRPCLQDARRRKRVRKSLRIPDHPAIDATLAAELDKVEPDNPELGQRSPVV
;
A
#
# COMPACT_ATOMS: atom_id res chain seq x y z
N MET A 1 3.39 -10.86 2.95
CA MET A 1 2.81 -11.22 1.64
C MET A 1 1.33 -11.52 1.80
N SER A 2 0.43 -10.64 1.33
CA SER A 2 -1.03 -10.83 1.53
C SER A 2 -1.77 -11.30 0.28
N CYS A 3 -1.15 -11.23 -0.91
CA CYS A 3 -1.66 -11.93 -2.10
C CYS A 3 -0.57 -12.65 -2.91
N ALA A 4 0.71 -12.50 -2.55
CA ALA A 4 1.90 -13.05 -3.24
C ALA A 4 1.92 -12.87 -4.78
N ARG A 5 1.04 -12.01 -5.32
CA ARG A 5 0.81 -11.84 -6.75
C ARG A 5 1.63 -10.66 -7.24
N LEU A 6 2.36 -10.87 -8.34
CA LEU A 6 2.96 -9.79 -9.10
C LEU A 6 1.84 -8.90 -9.63
N LYS A 7 1.79 -7.69 -9.11
CA LYS A 7 0.89 -6.62 -9.53
C LYS A 7 1.75 -5.42 -9.90
N ASP A 8 1.24 -4.58 -10.80
CA ASP A 8 1.95 -3.39 -11.20
C ASP A 8 2.21 -2.47 -10.00
N ARG A 9 3.46 -2.02 -9.82
CA ARG A 9 3.86 -1.18 -8.69
C ARG A 9 3.13 0.16 -8.68
N THR A 10 2.70 0.67 -9.85
CA THR A 10 1.93 1.92 -9.97
C THR A 10 0.50 1.78 -9.45
N ARG A 11 -0.05 0.57 -9.45
CA ARG A 11 -1.41 0.27 -8.96
C ARG A 11 -1.45 -0.10 -7.48
N MET A 12 -0.29 -0.15 -6.82
CA MET A 12 -0.17 -0.42 -5.39
C MET A 12 -0.10 0.87 -4.59
N LEU A 13 -0.57 0.81 -3.35
CA LEU A 13 -0.31 1.85 -2.37
C LEU A 13 1.13 1.75 -1.90
N ARG A 14 1.90 2.79 -2.18
CA ARG A 14 3.26 2.96 -1.71
C ARG A 14 3.24 3.85 -0.48
N PHE A 15 3.55 3.30 0.68
CA PHE A 15 3.84 4.06 1.88
C PHE A 15 5.34 4.28 1.98
N VAL A 16 5.78 5.49 2.31
CA VAL A 16 7.19 5.84 2.46
C VAL A 16 7.39 6.49 3.82
N ARG A 17 8.39 6.04 4.56
CA ARG A 17 8.85 6.72 5.77
C ARG A 17 9.76 7.87 5.36
N LEU A 18 9.37 9.10 5.67
CA LEU A 18 10.20 10.28 5.47
C LEU A 18 11.28 10.37 6.55
N ALA A 19 12.41 10.98 6.21
CA ALA A 19 13.51 11.22 7.16
C ALA A 19 13.07 12.09 8.35
N SER A 20 12.10 12.98 8.14
CA SER A 20 11.46 13.80 9.18
C SER A 20 10.60 13.02 10.17
N GLY A 21 10.43 11.70 10.00
CA GLY A 21 9.57 10.87 10.85
C GLY A 21 8.11 10.84 10.39
N GLY A 22 7.75 11.63 9.38
CA GLY A 22 6.42 11.60 8.77
C GLY A 22 6.19 10.42 7.81
N LEU A 23 4.94 10.28 7.37
CA LEU A 23 4.52 9.31 6.37
C LEU A 23 4.24 10.00 5.04
N GLY A 24 4.97 9.61 4.00
CA GLY A 24 4.69 9.95 2.62
C GLY A 24 3.85 8.88 1.94
N LEU A 25 2.89 9.29 1.12
CA LEU A 25 2.10 8.39 0.28
C LEU A 25 2.50 8.59 -1.18
N GLY A 26 3.01 7.55 -1.84
CA GLY A 26 3.49 7.61 -3.22
C GLY A 26 4.84 8.33 -3.39
N GLN A 27 5.15 9.28 -2.51
CA GLN A 27 6.28 10.19 -2.60
C GLN A 27 7.18 10.14 -1.36
N GLY A 28 8.46 10.46 -1.58
CA GLY A 28 9.47 10.53 -0.53
C GLY A 28 10.65 9.58 -0.77
N PHE A 29 11.71 9.81 0.00
CA PHE A 29 12.93 9.03 -0.01
C PHE A 29 13.08 8.31 1.34
N GLY A 30 13.32 7.00 1.31
CA GLY A 30 13.45 6.19 2.52
C GLY A 30 12.88 4.78 2.38
N ARG A 31 12.61 4.13 3.51
CA ARG A 31 11.97 2.81 3.54
C ARG A 31 10.56 2.93 3.02
N SER A 32 10.22 2.08 2.05
CA SER A 32 8.87 2.02 1.48
C SER A 32 8.23 0.66 1.67
N ALA A 33 6.91 0.64 1.87
CA ALA A 33 6.09 -0.56 1.95
C ALA A 33 4.98 -0.48 0.90
N TYR A 34 4.74 -1.60 0.21
CA TYR A 34 3.73 -1.70 -0.83
C TYR A 34 2.56 -2.55 -0.36
N VAL A 35 1.34 -2.05 -0.58
CA VAL A 35 0.09 -2.76 -0.28
C VAL A 35 -0.82 -2.75 -1.50
N CYS A 36 -1.43 -3.89 -1.81
CA CYS A 36 -2.42 -3.95 -2.87
C CYS A 36 -3.70 -3.20 -2.46
N ARG A 37 -4.28 -2.42 -3.38
CA ARG A 37 -5.60 -1.77 -3.25
C ARG A 37 -6.79 -2.75 -3.25
N SER A 38 -6.59 -4.00 -2.83
CA SER A 38 -7.67 -4.98 -2.77
C SER A 38 -8.16 -5.08 -1.33
N ARG A 39 -9.48 -5.08 -1.12
CA ARG A 39 -10.11 -5.25 0.22
C ARG A 39 -9.41 -6.28 1.11
N PRO A 40 -9.17 -7.54 0.68
CA PRO A 40 -8.51 -8.53 1.54
C PRO A 40 -7.06 -8.16 1.90
N CYS A 41 -6.32 -7.55 0.97
CA CYS A 41 -4.94 -7.13 1.22
C CYS A 41 -4.87 -5.94 2.17
N LEU A 42 -5.77 -4.96 2.01
CA LEU A 42 -5.82 -3.80 2.87
C LEU A 42 -6.28 -4.18 4.29
N GLN A 43 -7.29 -5.04 4.42
CA GLN A 43 -7.73 -5.58 5.70
C GLN A 43 -6.60 -6.34 6.40
N ASP A 44 -5.89 -7.23 5.70
CA ASP A 44 -4.77 -7.97 6.28
C ASP A 44 -3.61 -7.04 6.68
N ALA A 45 -3.30 -6.04 5.84
CA ALA A 45 -2.28 -5.04 6.13
C ALA A 45 -2.60 -4.21 7.38
N ARG A 46 -3.86 -3.80 7.54
CA ARG A 46 -4.38 -3.08 8.72
C ARG A 46 -4.39 -3.98 9.96
N ARG A 47 -5.06 -5.13 9.89
CA ARG A 47 -5.22 -6.07 11.02
C ARG A 47 -3.88 -6.56 11.57
N ARG A 48 -2.92 -6.91 10.70
CA ARG A 48 -1.61 -7.41 11.13
C ARG A 48 -0.55 -6.31 11.29
N LYS A 49 -0.93 -5.04 11.11
CA LYS A 49 -0.02 -3.88 11.17
C LYS A 49 1.22 -4.06 10.27
N ARG A 50 1.05 -4.65 9.08
CA ARG A 50 2.19 -5.02 8.20
C ARG A 50 2.96 -3.80 7.73
N VAL A 51 2.25 -2.72 7.36
CA VAL A 51 2.87 -1.48 6.89
C VAL A 51 3.76 -0.87 7.98
N ARG A 52 3.26 -0.79 9.22
CA ARG A 52 4.01 -0.33 10.39
C ARG A 52 5.29 -1.13 10.61
N LYS A 53 5.19 -2.48 10.57
CA LYS A 53 6.34 -3.39 10.72
C LYS A 53 7.37 -3.21 9.59
N SER A 54 6.91 -3.10 8.33
CA SER A 54 7.80 -2.91 7.18
C SER A 54 8.52 -1.56 7.20
N LEU A 55 7.83 -0.47 7.58
CA LEU A 55 8.42 0.86 7.70
C LEU A 55 9.24 1.06 9.00
N ARG A 56 9.18 0.09 9.92
CA ARG A 56 9.72 0.19 11.29
C ARG A 56 9.21 1.45 12.02
N ILE A 57 7.92 1.75 11.88
CA ILE A 57 7.25 2.82 12.62
C ILE A 57 6.23 2.16 13.56
N PRO A 58 6.44 2.19 14.88
CA PRO A 58 5.59 1.47 15.84
C PRO A 58 4.18 2.06 15.91
N ASP A 59 4.08 3.40 15.94
CA ASP A 59 2.80 4.09 16.01
C ASP A 59 2.77 5.29 15.08
N HIS A 60 1.88 5.24 14.08
CA HIS A 60 1.63 6.35 13.17
C HIS A 60 0.17 6.27 12.70
N PRO A 61 -0.73 7.10 13.26
CA PRO A 61 -2.17 7.01 12.99
C PRO A 61 -2.52 7.24 11.52
N ALA A 62 -1.71 8.02 10.79
CA ALA A 62 -1.94 8.26 9.37
C ALA A 62 -1.86 6.96 8.52
N ILE A 63 -1.15 5.92 8.95
CA ILE A 63 -1.08 4.64 8.22
C ILE A 63 -2.46 3.98 8.23
N ASP A 64 -3.09 3.89 9.40
CA ASP A 64 -4.40 3.25 9.56
C ASP A 64 -5.52 4.10 8.97
N ALA A 65 -5.45 5.43 9.11
CA ALA A 65 -6.39 6.34 8.47
C ALA A 65 -6.35 6.21 6.94
N THR A 66 -5.16 6.16 6.35
CA THR A 66 -4.99 5.93 4.91
C THR A 66 -5.52 4.56 4.50
N LEU A 67 -5.18 3.50 5.23
CA LEU A 67 -5.68 2.16 4.92
C LEU A 67 -7.22 2.11 5.00
N ALA A 68 -7.83 2.79 5.97
CA ALA A 68 -9.28 2.87 6.08
C ALA A 68 -9.91 3.65 4.92
N ALA A 69 -9.36 4.82 4.56
CA ALA A 69 -9.83 5.61 3.43
C ALA A 69 -9.72 4.84 2.10
N GLU A 70 -8.65 4.08 1.93
CA GLU A 70 -8.48 3.25 0.74
C GLU A 70 -9.39 2.02 0.76
N LEU A 71 -9.76 1.48 1.93
CA LEU A 71 -10.79 0.44 2.01
C LEU A 71 -12.15 0.94 1.52
N ASP A 72 -12.49 2.19 1.87
CA ASP A 72 -13.75 2.83 1.52
C ASP A 72 -13.87 3.05 0.01
N LYS A 73 -12.77 3.52 -0.61
CA LYS A 73 -12.66 3.71 -2.07
C LYS A 73 -12.64 2.42 -2.88
N VAL A 74 -12.36 1.27 -2.26
CA VAL A 74 -12.36 -0.02 -2.96
C VAL A 74 -13.80 -0.49 -3.07
N GLU A 75 -14.46 -0.06 -4.14
CA GLU A 75 -15.67 -0.68 -4.66
C GLU A 75 -15.40 -2.15 -5.04
N PRO A 76 -16.43 -3.02 -4.95
CA PRO A 76 -16.29 -4.39 -5.39
C PRO A 76 -16.19 -4.43 -6.91
N ASP A 77 -15.09 -4.99 -7.40
CA ASP A 77 -14.88 -5.48 -8.77
C ASP A 77 -14.52 -4.45 -9.87
N ASN A 78 -13.22 -4.36 -10.18
CA ASN A 78 -12.77 -4.71 -11.51
C ASN A 78 -11.36 -5.33 -11.43
N PRO A 79 -11.22 -6.66 -11.63
CA PRO A 79 -9.93 -7.33 -11.67
C PRO A 79 -9.20 -7.16 -13.00
N GLU A 80 -9.44 -6.15 -13.85
CA GLU A 80 -8.72 -6.02 -15.12
C GLU A 80 -7.89 -4.74 -15.24
N LEU A 81 -6.57 -4.90 -15.10
CA LEU A 81 -5.60 -4.59 -16.15
C LEU A 81 -4.20 -4.76 -15.55
N GLY A 82 -3.74 -6.01 -15.55
CA GLY A 82 -2.36 -6.23 -15.94
C GLY A 82 -2.22 -5.92 -17.43
N GLN A 83 -1.03 -5.48 -17.83
CA GLN A 83 -0.49 -5.57 -19.19
C GLN A 83 -1.00 -4.55 -20.22
N ARG A 84 -0.25 -3.45 -20.35
CA ARG A 84 0.48 -3.12 -21.60
C ARG A 84 1.33 -1.89 -21.39
N SER A 85 2.64 -2.08 -21.43
CA SER A 85 3.51 -1.16 -22.17
C SER A 85 4.35 -2.03 -23.10
N PRO A 86 4.34 -1.75 -24.42
CA PRO A 86 5.26 -2.41 -25.33
C PRO A 86 6.65 -1.86 -25.02
N VAL A 87 7.63 -2.73 -24.86
CA VAL A 87 9.01 -2.30 -25.09
C VAL A 87 9.46 -3.11 -26.30
N VAL A 88 9.59 -2.35 -27.37
CA VAL A 88 10.22 -2.61 -28.68
C VAL A 88 11.34 -3.64 -28.64
#